data_AF-A0A9E0HFJ9-F1
#
_entry.id   AF-A0A9E0HFJ9-F1
#
_cell.length_a   1.000
_cell.length_b   1.000
_cell.length_c   1.000
_cell.angle_alpha   90.00
_cell.angle_beta   90.00
_cell.angle_gamma   90.00
#
_symmetry.space_group_name_H-M   'P 1'
#
loop_
_entity.id
_entity.type
_entity.pdbx_description
1 polymer ?
#
loop_
_entity_poly.entity_id
_entity_poly.type
_entity_poly.pdbx_seq_one_letter_code
_entity_poly.pdbx_strand_id
1 'polypeptide(L)'
;MRPGLAAIAVGLALACRATPAPRPAPPWQVLSPTGAPVALYAYGEVIGDYAPEDRGAYVVQLAGAPETRRAAAARLGAGDDLHGDDGYVVRLTAAEVATWRGRAEVHAVGPLQPVDRRGALVDRGSELPEVRIELFADATADEVESLAAWITWRGGAVAWRGRTAVRAQLPQEARDEASRLSIVRWIE
;
A
#
# COMPACT_ATOMS: atom_id res chain seq x y z
N MET A 1 62.75 53.06 -16.76
CA MET A 1 61.87 51.87 -16.91
C MET A 1 61.93 51.09 -15.60
N ARG A 2 60.84 51.05 -14.83
CA ARG A 2 60.72 50.28 -13.58
C ARG A 2 59.49 49.37 -13.72
N PRO A 3 59.61 48.04 -13.59
CA PRO A 3 58.44 47.15 -13.54
C PRO A 3 57.94 47.05 -12.09
N GLY A 4 56.64 47.28 -11.89
CA GLY A 4 55.94 47.08 -10.63
C GLY A 4 55.43 45.63 -10.53
N LEU A 5 55.74 44.97 -9.41
CA LEU A 5 55.25 43.65 -9.02
C LEU A 5 53.77 43.73 -8.62
N ALA A 6 52.91 42.95 -9.28
CA ALA A 6 51.53 42.72 -8.85
C ALA A 6 51.46 41.48 -7.95
N ALA A 7 50.99 41.67 -6.73
CA ALA A 7 50.77 40.59 -5.76
C ALA A 7 49.46 39.85 -6.07
N ILE A 8 49.53 38.52 -6.12
CA ILE A 8 48.36 37.64 -6.26
C ILE A 8 47.78 37.39 -4.87
N ALA A 9 46.58 37.88 -4.62
CA ALA A 9 45.81 37.55 -3.42
C ALA A 9 45.07 36.23 -3.64
N VAL A 10 45.43 35.20 -2.89
CA VAL A 10 44.71 33.92 -2.84
C VAL A 10 43.54 34.08 -1.89
N GLY A 11 42.31 34.15 -2.43
CA GLY A 11 41.08 34.14 -1.65
C GLY A 11 40.75 32.72 -1.19
N LEU A 12 40.80 32.48 0.13
CA LEU A 12 40.38 31.23 0.76
C LEU A 12 38.84 31.21 0.84
N ALA A 13 38.18 30.45 -0.03
CA ALA A 13 36.73 30.25 0.04
C ALA A 13 36.39 29.22 1.13
N LEU A 14 35.85 29.67 2.27
CA LEU A 14 35.22 28.80 3.25
C LEU A 14 33.89 28.27 2.68
N ALA A 15 33.89 27.03 2.19
CA ALA A 15 32.67 26.32 1.86
C ALA A 15 32.00 25.83 3.16
N CYS A 16 31.01 26.58 3.65
CA CYS A 16 30.08 26.08 4.67
C CYS A 16 29.29 24.91 4.07
N ARG A 17 29.64 23.67 4.44
CA ARG A 17 28.81 22.49 4.14
C ARG A 17 27.59 22.54 5.06
N ALA A 18 26.48 23.08 4.56
CA ALA A 18 25.19 22.92 5.23
C ALA A 18 24.85 21.43 5.25
N THR A 19 24.76 20.84 6.45
CA THR A 19 24.24 19.48 6.60
C THR A 19 22.75 19.52 6.26
N PRO A 20 22.28 18.81 5.23
CA PRO A 20 20.86 18.77 4.94
C PRO A 20 20.11 18.21 6.14
N ALA A 21 19.03 18.89 6.54
CA ALA A 21 18.18 18.42 7.62
C ALA A 21 17.70 16.98 7.33
N PRO A 22 17.58 16.12 8.36
CA PRO A 22 17.08 14.78 8.16
C PRO A 22 15.69 14.85 7.53
N ARG A 23 15.51 14.14 6.42
CA ARG A 23 14.21 14.01 5.77
C ARG A 23 13.26 13.32 6.76
N PRO A 24 12.02 13.80 6.95
CA PRO A 24 11.04 13.08 7.76
C PRO A 24 10.89 11.65 7.25
N ALA A 25 10.77 10.70 8.17
CA ALA A 25 10.56 9.30 7.81
C ALA A 25 9.27 9.17 7.00
N PRO A 26 9.24 8.30 5.98
CA PRO A 26 8.01 8.02 5.25
C PRO A 26 6.94 7.47 6.19
N PRO A 27 5.65 7.75 5.96
CA PRO A 27 4.55 7.25 6.79
C PRO A 27 4.24 5.75 6.58
N TRP A 28 5.18 4.99 6.02
CA TRP A 28 5.08 3.54 5.75
C TRP A 28 6.38 2.82 6.11
N GLN A 29 6.27 1.53 6.36
CA GLN A 29 7.37 0.64 6.67
C GLN A 29 7.50 -0.44 5.60
N VAL A 30 8.74 -0.67 5.16
CA VAL A 30 9.10 -1.83 4.35
C VAL A 30 9.39 -3.00 5.29
N LEU A 31 8.65 -4.08 5.14
CA LEU A 31 8.77 -5.31 5.90
C LEU A 31 9.46 -6.38 5.05
N SER A 32 10.46 -7.04 5.61
CA SER A 32 11.12 -8.20 4.99
C SER A 32 11.15 -9.36 5.99
N PRO A 33 10.01 -10.04 6.21
CA PRO A 33 9.95 -11.21 7.08
C PRO A 33 10.99 -12.25 6.66
N THR A 34 11.55 -12.97 7.63
CA THR A 34 12.51 -14.04 7.33
C THR A 34 11.86 -15.07 6.40
N GLY A 35 12.52 -15.36 5.27
CA GLY A 35 12.02 -16.28 4.26
C GLY A 35 11.04 -15.69 3.25
N ALA A 36 10.71 -14.40 3.34
CA ALA A 36 9.89 -13.72 2.35
C ALA A 36 10.68 -13.47 1.04
N PRO A 37 10.15 -13.85 -0.14
CA PRO A 37 10.81 -13.60 -1.43
C PRO A 37 10.76 -12.13 -1.86
N VAL A 38 9.75 -11.36 -1.41
CA VAL A 38 9.64 -9.93 -1.67
C VAL A 38 9.30 -9.17 -0.40
N ALA A 39 9.62 -7.87 -0.38
CA ALA A 39 9.21 -7.01 0.72
C ALA A 39 7.72 -6.69 0.65
N LEU A 40 7.10 -6.52 1.82
CA LEU A 40 5.74 -6.02 1.97
C LEU A 40 5.78 -4.56 2.46
N TYR A 41 4.74 -3.79 2.13
CA TYR A 41 4.55 -2.45 2.67
C TYR A 41 3.47 -2.48 3.75
N ALA A 42 3.81 -1.96 4.92
CA ALA A 42 2.88 -1.75 6.03
C ALA A 42 2.65 -0.26 6.26
N TYR A 43 1.40 0.11 6.47
CA TYR A 43 0.97 1.50 6.63
C TYR A 43 0.43 1.78 8.03
N GLY A 44 0.22 3.06 8.33
CA GLY A 44 -0.47 3.49 9.56
C GLY A 44 -1.96 3.11 9.57
N GLU A 45 -2.63 3.48 10.65
CA GLU A 45 -4.09 3.28 10.82
C GLU A 45 -4.93 4.06 9.82
N VAL A 46 -4.40 5.21 9.39
CA VAL A 46 -4.97 6.05 8.34
C VAL A 46 -3.94 6.12 7.22
N ILE A 47 -4.37 5.77 6.02
CA ILE A 47 -3.53 5.82 4.83
C ILE A 47 -3.84 7.13 4.10
N GLY A 48 -2.87 8.05 4.11
CA GLY A 48 -2.91 9.27 3.30
C GLY A 48 -2.55 8.97 1.84
N ASP A 49 -1.42 8.29 1.64
CA ASP A 49 -0.92 7.85 0.34
C ASP A 49 -0.12 6.55 0.50
N TYR A 50 0.01 5.79 -0.59
CA TYR A 50 0.89 4.63 -0.65
C TYR A 50 2.31 5.02 -1.03
N ALA A 51 3.27 4.15 -0.71
CA ALA A 51 4.64 4.29 -1.18
C ALA A 51 4.65 4.37 -2.72
N PRO A 52 5.46 5.26 -3.34
CA PRO A 52 5.48 5.43 -4.78
C PRO A 52 5.76 4.15 -5.59
N GLU A 53 6.56 3.26 -5.01
CA GLU A 53 6.97 1.98 -5.57
C GLU A 53 6.00 0.83 -5.27
N ASP A 54 5.02 1.06 -4.40
CA ASP A 54 4.02 0.07 -4.02
C ASP A 54 2.75 0.22 -4.86
N ARG A 55 2.09 -0.90 -5.12
CA ARG A 55 0.76 -0.91 -5.72
C ARG A 55 -0.26 -0.96 -4.58
N GLY A 56 -0.84 0.19 -4.28
CA GLY A 56 -1.77 0.37 -3.18
C GLY A 56 -3.20 -0.05 -3.49
N ALA A 57 -3.98 -0.31 -2.45
CA ALA A 57 -5.42 -0.53 -2.53
C ALA A 57 -6.18 0.79 -2.53
N TYR A 58 -6.93 1.09 -3.59
CA TYR A 58 -7.69 2.32 -3.76
C TYR A 58 -9.18 2.04 -3.95
N VAL A 59 -9.99 2.99 -3.52
CA VAL A 59 -11.39 3.12 -3.92
C VAL A 59 -11.45 4.17 -5.03
N VAL A 60 -11.98 3.78 -6.18
CA VAL A 60 -12.29 4.69 -7.29
C VAL A 60 -13.80 4.89 -7.34
N GLN A 61 -14.26 6.10 -7.03
CA GLN A 61 -15.67 6.48 -7.10
C GLN A 61 -16.01 6.97 -8.50
N LEU A 62 -16.95 6.30 -9.15
CA LEU A 62 -17.36 6.62 -10.53
C LEU A 62 -18.65 7.42 -10.57
N ALA A 63 -18.66 8.50 -11.35
CA ALA A 63 -19.83 9.34 -11.55
C ALA A 63 -20.61 8.97 -12.83
N GLY A 64 -21.82 9.52 -12.94
CA GLY A 64 -22.63 9.47 -14.16
C GLY A 64 -23.62 8.31 -14.22
N ALA A 65 -24.17 8.08 -15.42
CA ALA A 65 -25.18 7.05 -15.65
C ALA A 65 -24.62 5.63 -15.42
N PRO A 66 -25.48 4.65 -15.04
CA PRO A 66 -25.04 3.27 -14.78
C PRO A 66 -24.21 2.64 -15.90
N GLU A 67 -24.50 2.94 -17.16
CA GLU A 67 -23.78 2.43 -18.34
C GLU A 67 -22.36 3.00 -18.40
N THR A 68 -22.20 4.30 -18.11
CA THR A 68 -20.89 4.97 -18.03
C THR A 68 -20.06 4.38 -16.90
N ARG A 69 -20.67 4.17 -15.72
CA ARG A 69 -20.01 3.54 -14.57
C ARG A 69 -19.57 2.12 -14.90
N ARG A 70 -20.43 1.29 -15.52
CA ARG A 70 -20.06 -0.06 -15.97
C ARG A 70 -18.89 -0.06 -16.96
N ALA A 71 -18.91 0.82 -17.95
CA ALA A 71 -17.82 0.91 -18.94
C ALA A 71 -16.50 1.39 -18.33
N ALA A 72 -16.55 2.27 -17.33
CA ALA A 72 -15.37 2.71 -16.59
C ALA A 72 -14.85 1.62 -15.63
N ALA A 73 -15.72 0.93 -14.91
CA ALA A 73 -15.37 -0.22 -14.07
C ALA A 73 -14.69 -1.35 -14.86
N ALA A 74 -15.21 -1.68 -16.04
CA ALA A 74 -14.58 -2.67 -16.92
C ALA A 74 -13.14 -2.25 -17.34
N ARG A 75 -12.91 -0.96 -17.59
CA ARG A 75 -11.57 -0.42 -17.92
C ARG A 75 -10.64 -0.37 -16.70
N LEU A 76 -11.18 -0.22 -15.49
CA LEU A 76 -10.42 -0.34 -14.24
C LEU A 76 -9.91 -1.77 -14.02
N GLY A 77 -10.49 -2.77 -14.69
CA GLY A 77 -10.35 -4.15 -14.27
C GLY A 77 -10.93 -4.38 -12.88
N ALA A 78 -11.84 -3.50 -12.44
CA ALA A 78 -12.55 -3.68 -11.18
C ALA A 78 -13.46 -4.90 -11.32
N GLY A 79 -13.31 -5.86 -10.41
CA GLY A 79 -14.23 -6.99 -10.29
C GLY A 79 -15.58 -6.53 -9.73
N ASP A 80 -16.29 -7.46 -9.10
CA ASP A 80 -17.59 -7.19 -8.47
C ASP A 80 -17.47 -6.50 -7.09
N ASP A 81 -16.26 -6.05 -6.70
CA ASP A 81 -16.00 -5.45 -5.39
C ASP A 81 -16.43 -3.98 -5.36
N LEU A 82 -17.58 -3.74 -4.74
CA LEU A 82 -18.12 -2.42 -4.50
C LEU A 82 -17.85 -1.96 -3.07
N HIS A 83 -17.46 -0.70 -2.92
CA HIS A 83 -17.42 0.03 -1.67
C HIS A 83 -18.49 1.12 -1.71
N GLY A 84 -19.64 0.86 -1.11
CA GLY A 84 -20.84 1.68 -1.27
C GLY A 84 -21.50 1.49 -2.64
N ASP A 85 -22.23 2.49 -3.13
CA ASP A 85 -23.07 2.35 -4.36
C ASP A 85 -22.29 2.58 -5.67
N ASP A 86 -21.13 3.22 -5.61
CA ASP A 86 -20.38 3.71 -6.76
C ASP A 86 -18.84 3.63 -6.62
N GLY A 87 -18.34 3.13 -5.50
CA GLY A 87 -16.91 2.92 -5.26
C GLY A 87 -16.47 1.54 -5.72
N TYR A 88 -15.35 1.48 -6.45
CA TYR A 88 -14.74 0.23 -6.89
C TYR A 88 -13.37 0.05 -6.24
N VAL A 89 -13.13 -1.13 -5.68
CA VAL A 89 -11.87 -1.45 -5.00
C VAL A 89 -10.87 -2.04 -5.98
N VAL A 90 -9.72 -1.39 -6.14
CA VAL A 90 -8.69 -1.74 -7.14
C VAL A 90 -7.29 -1.56 -6.59
N ARG A 91 -6.32 -2.24 -7.21
CA ARG A 91 -4.89 -2.10 -6.86
C ARG A 91 -4.14 -1.30 -7.94
N LEU A 92 -3.63 -0.13 -7.57
CA LEU A 92 -3.05 0.84 -8.51
C LEU A 92 -1.67 1.33 -8.05
N THR A 93 -0.81 1.64 -9.02
CA THR A 93 0.39 2.46 -8.84
C THR A 93 0.03 3.94 -8.70
N ALA A 94 0.96 4.74 -8.19
CA ALA A 94 0.80 6.20 -8.13
C ALA A 94 0.52 6.84 -9.52
N ALA A 95 1.12 6.32 -10.58
CA ALA A 95 0.92 6.80 -11.96
C ALA A 95 -0.50 6.48 -12.48
N GLU A 96 -1.01 5.29 -12.18
CA GLU A 96 -2.38 4.90 -12.53
C GLU A 96 -3.41 5.73 -11.76
N VAL A 97 -3.18 6.01 -10.48
CA VAL A 97 -4.03 6.91 -9.67
C VAL A 97 -4.11 8.30 -10.30
N ALA A 98 -2.97 8.88 -10.69
CA ALA A 98 -2.95 10.18 -11.37
C ALA A 98 -3.74 10.15 -12.68
N THR A 99 -3.62 9.06 -13.44
CA THR A 99 -4.38 8.85 -14.69
C THR A 99 -5.88 8.81 -14.43
N TRP A 100 -6.34 8.09 -13.39
CA TRP A 100 -7.76 7.98 -13.07
C TRP A 100 -8.35 9.28 -12.50
N ARG A 101 -7.61 10.00 -11.65
CA ARG A 101 -8.03 11.31 -11.13
C ARG A 101 -8.28 12.35 -12.23
N GLY A 102 -7.62 12.21 -13.38
CA GLY A 102 -7.80 13.10 -14.52
C GLY A 102 -9.01 12.81 -15.41
N ARG A 103 -9.77 11.74 -15.14
CA ARG A 103 -10.90 11.33 -16.01
C ARG A 103 -12.21 11.99 -15.59
N ALA A 104 -13.01 12.41 -16.57
CA ALA A 104 -14.27 13.10 -16.34
C ALA A 104 -15.32 12.21 -15.64
N GLU A 105 -15.25 10.89 -15.85
CA GLU A 105 -16.14 9.91 -15.22
C GLU A 105 -15.75 9.53 -13.78
N VAL A 106 -14.64 10.04 -13.24
CA VAL A 106 -14.18 9.74 -11.88
C VAL A 106 -14.51 10.89 -10.95
N HIS A 107 -15.28 10.62 -9.90
CA HIS A 107 -15.58 11.59 -8.85
C HIS A 107 -14.40 11.75 -7.88
N ALA A 108 -13.85 10.63 -7.41
CA ALA A 108 -12.75 10.61 -6.47
C ALA A 108 -11.91 9.33 -6.59
N VAL A 109 -10.64 9.44 -6.18
CA VAL A 109 -9.74 8.30 -5.98
C VAL A 109 -9.01 8.48 -4.65
N GLY A 110 -9.27 7.60 -3.69
CA GLY A 110 -8.69 7.62 -2.35
C GLY A 110 -8.18 6.25 -1.92
N PRO A 111 -7.23 6.17 -0.97
CA PRO A 111 -6.81 4.90 -0.40
C PRO A 111 -7.97 4.18 0.29
N LEU A 112 -8.11 2.88 0.06
CA LEU A 112 -8.98 2.02 0.85
C LEU A 112 -8.45 1.96 2.28
N GLN A 113 -9.20 2.44 3.26
CA GLN A 113 -8.70 2.52 4.63
C GLN A 113 -8.64 1.14 5.28
N PRO A 114 -7.66 0.87 6.16
CA PRO A 114 -7.54 -0.43 6.84
C PRO A 114 -8.81 -0.85 7.59
N VAL A 115 -9.54 0.13 8.16
CA VAL A 115 -10.81 -0.13 8.87
C VAL A 115 -11.88 -0.73 7.96
N ASP A 116 -11.94 -0.31 6.71
CA ASP A 116 -12.93 -0.78 5.74
C ASP A 116 -12.63 -2.20 5.25
N ARG A 117 -11.39 -2.68 5.44
CA ARG A 117 -10.96 -4.01 4.96
C ARG A 117 -11.35 -5.17 5.86
N ARG A 118 -11.85 -4.88 7.06
CA ARG A 118 -12.06 -5.87 8.11
C ARG A 118 -13.54 -6.25 8.19
N GLY A 119 -13.84 -7.50 7.88
CA GLY A 119 -15.12 -8.14 8.19
C GLY A 119 -15.34 -8.31 9.69
N ALA A 120 -16.53 -8.76 10.07
CA ALA A 120 -16.82 -9.10 11.47
C ALA A 120 -16.16 -10.44 11.83
N LEU A 121 -15.39 -10.48 12.93
CA LEU A 121 -14.93 -11.76 13.49
C LEU A 121 -16.12 -12.58 13.98
N VAL A 122 -16.25 -13.79 13.44
CA VAL A 122 -17.24 -14.78 13.89
C VAL A 122 -16.84 -15.35 15.25
N ASP A 123 -15.54 -15.55 15.50
CA ASP A 123 -15.01 -16.05 16.76
C ASP A 123 -14.07 -15.02 17.40
N ARG A 124 -14.56 -14.29 18.41
CA ARG A 124 -13.77 -13.32 19.20
C ARG A 124 -13.23 -13.91 20.50
N GLY A 125 -13.60 -15.15 20.84
CA GLY A 125 -13.21 -15.80 22.09
C GLY A 125 -11.88 -16.53 21.99
N SER A 126 -11.45 -16.89 20.76
CA SER A 126 -10.15 -17.51 20.50
C SER A 126 -9.01 -16.49 20.57
N GLU A 127 -7.88 -16.90 21.16
CA GLU A 127 -6.62 -16.13 21.13
C GLU A 127 -6.05 -16.02 19.70
N LEU A 128 -6.33 -17.02 18.87
CA LEU A 128 -5.94 -17.08 17.47
C LEU A 128 -7.19 -17.33 16.61
N PRO A 129 -8.03 -16.33 16.37
CA PRO A 129 -9.17 -16.46 15.47
C PRO A 129 -8.71 -16.94 14.09
N GLU A 130 -9.47 -17.84 13.50
CA GLU A 130 -9.31 -18.17 12.09
C GLU A 130 -9.83 -17.00 11.25
N VAL A 131 -9.05 -16.61 10.26
CA VAL A 131 -9.39 -15.58 9.29
C VAL A 131 -9.10 -16.05 7.87
N ARG A 132 -9.83 -15.48 6.93
CA ARG A 132 -9.56 -15.57 5.50
C ARG A 132 -9.11 -14.19 5.02
N ILE A 133 -7.84 -14.09 4.64
CA ILE A 133 -7.26 -12.89 4.05
C ILE A 133 -7.38 -13.01 2.54
N GLU A 134 -8.23 -12.18 1.94
CA GLU A 134 -8.31 -12.04 0.49
C GLU A 134 -7.27 -11.04 -0.03
N LEU A 135 -6.69 -11.37 -1.16
CA LEU A 135 -5.70 -10.56 -1.87
C LEU A 135 -6.26 -10.10 -3.20
N PHE A 136 -5.62 -9.09 -3.78
CA PHE A 136 -5.97 -8.64 -5.13
C PHE A 136 -5.71 -9.74 -6.19
N ALA A 137 -6.49 -9.71 -7.27
CA ALA A 137 -6.44 -10.73 -8.31
C ALA A 137 -5.08 -10.83 -9.04
N ASP A 138 -4.31 -9.73 -9.00
CA ASP A 138 -2.98 -9.60 -9.57
C ASP A 138 -1.86 -9.83 -8.56
N ALA A 139 -2.18 -10.26 -7.32
CA ALA A 139 -1.17 -10.64 -6.34
C ALA A 139 -0.27 -11.74 -6.92
N THR A 140 1.04 -11.54 -6.79
CA THR A 140 2.03 -12.51 -7.29
C THR A 140 2.18 -13.68 -6.33
N ALA A 141 2.72 -14.81 -6.81
CA ALA A 141 3.05 -15.93 -5.93
C ALA A 141 4.04 -15.53 -4.82
N ASP A 142 4.99 -14.63 -5.14
CA ASP A 142 5.96 -14.13 -4.17
C ASP A 142 5.30 -13.24 -3.10
N GLU A 143 4.31 -12.43 -3.46
CA GLU A 143 3.54 -11.64 -2.48
C GLU A 143 2.72 -12.54 -1.55
N VAL A 144 2.10 -13.61 -2.08
CA VAL A 144 1.38 -14.61 -1.29
C VAL A 144 2.32 -15.31 -0.30
N GLU A 145 3.51 -15.72 -0.75
CA GLU A 145 4.51 -16.36 0.11
C GLU A 145 5.08 -15.39 1.15
N SER A 146 5.30 -14.13 0.78
CA SER A 146 5.75 -13.08 1.70
C SER A 146 4.71 -12.80 2.78
N LEU A 147 3.42 -12.81 2.44
CA LEU A 147 2.34 -12.72 3.43
C LEU A 147 2.33 -13.93 4.36
N ALA A 148 2.50 -15.14 3.84
CA ALA A 148 2.56 -16.34 4.67
C ALA A 148 3.75 -16.32 5.65
N ALA A 149 4.91 -15.84 5.20
CA ALA A 149 6.09 -15.61 6.04
C ALA A 149 5.80 -14.54 7.11
N TRP A 150 5.15 -13.44 6.72
CA TRP A 150 4.72 -12.39 7.65
C TRP A 150 3.75 -12.91 8.72
N ILE A 151 2.76 -13.72 8.36
CA ILE A 151 1.81 -14.34 9.30
C ILE A 151 2.57 -15.17 10.34
N THR A 152 3.52 -15.98 9.90
CA THR A 152 4.36 -16.81 10.79
C THR A 152 5.23 -15.94 11.70
N TRP A 153 5.82 -14.89 11.15
CA TRP A 153 6.63 -13.92 11.91
C TRP A 153 5.82 -13.20 13.00
N ARG A 154 4.53 -12.97 12.78
CA ARG A 154 3.60 -12.40 13.77
C ARG A 154 3.03 -13.43 14.77
N GLY A 155 3.52 -14.67 14.76
CA GLY A 155 3.06 -15.74 15.66
C GLY A 155 1.75 -16.40 15.22
N GLY A 156 1.31 -16.18 13.99
CA GLY A 156 0.19 -16.89 13.38
C GLY A 156 0.59 -18.20 12.71
N ALA A 157 -0.41 -18.93 12.22
CA ALA A 157 -0.24 -20.18 11.48
C ALA A 157 -1.07 -20.17 10.20
N VAL A 158 -0.45 -20.51 9.06
CA VAL A 158 -1.14 -20.60 7.77
C VAL A 158 -1.72 -21.99 7.60
N ALA A 159 -3.04 -22.09 7.47
CA ALA A 159 -3.74 -23.36 7.25
C ALA A 159 -3.85 -23.69 5.76
N TRP A 160 -3.98 -22.69 4.89
CA TRP A 160 -4.09 -22.87 3.45
C TRP A 160 -3.66 -21.63 2.67
N ARG A 161 -3.12 -21.85 1.47
CA ARG A 161 -2.71 -20.80 0.52
C ARG A 161 -3.35 -21.07 -0.84
N GLY A 162 -4.04 -20.08 -1.36
CA GLY A 162 -4.51 -20.03 -2.73
C GLY A 162 -3.85 -18.90 -3.49
N ARG A 163 -4.25 -18.75 -4.76
CA ARG A 163 -3.73 -17.71 -5.63
C ARG A 163 -4.05 -16.29 -5.12
N THR A 164 -5.25 -16.09 -4.58
CA THR A 164 -5.76 -14.76 -4.19
C THR A 164 -6.34 -14.75 -2.77
N ALA A 165 -6.04 -15.77 -1.97
CA ALA A 165 -6.50 -15.85 -0.60
C ALA A 165 -5.58 -16.73 0.25
N VAL A 166 -5.50 -16.40 1.54
CA VAL A 166 -4.80 -17.18 2.56
C VAL A 166 -5.77 -17.42 3.72
N ARG A 167 -5.86 -18.66 4.21
CA ARG A 167 -6.54 -18.97 5.47
C ARG A 167 -5.49 -19.18 6.55
N ALA A 168 -5.67 -18.49 7.67
CA ALA A 168 -4.70 -18.51 8.75
C ALA A 168 -5.37 -18.32 10.12
N GLN A 169 -4.67 -18.75 11.16
CA GLN A 169 -4.93 -18.39 12.54
C GLN A 169 -3.96 -17.27 12.91
N LEU A 170 -4.46 -16.16 13.46
CA LEU A 170 -3.67 -14.95 13.69
C LEU A 170 -4.05 -14.32 15.03
N PRO A 171 -3.08 -13.79 15.81
CA PRO A 171 -3.39 -12.92 16.94
C PRO A 171 -4.24 -11.73 16.47
N GLN A 172 -5.16 -11.27 17.31
CA GLN A 172 -6.05 -10.16 16.95
C GLN A 172 -5.29 -8.89 16.53
N GLU A 173 -4.19 -8.55 17.21
CA GLU A 173 -3.33 -7.42 16.83
C GLU A 173 -2.71 -7.61 15.44
N ALA A 174 -2.25 -8.84 15.13
CA ALA A 174 -1.73 -9.15 13.80
C ALA A 174 -2.82 -9.07 12.74
N ARG A 175 -4.06 -9.45 13.04
CA ARG A 175 -5.19 -9.26 12.10
C ARG A 175 -5.39 -7.78 11.75
N ASP A 176 -5.32 -6.90 12.76
CA ASP A 176 -5.46 -5.46 12.53
C ASP A 176 -4.29 -4.90 11.72
N GLU A 177 -3.07 -5.38 11.95
CA GLU A 177 -1.92 -5.02 11.13
C GLU A 177 -2.00 -5.57 9.69
N ALA A 178 -2.54 -6.77 9.48
CA ALA A 178 -2.71 -7.35 8.16
C ALA A 178 -3.57 -6.45 7.26
N SER A 179 -4.58 -5.78 7.83
CA SER A 179 -5.43 -4.82 7.10
C SER A 179 -4.66 -3.58 6.60
N ARG A 180 -3.45 -3.34 7.13
CA ARG A 180 -2.55 -2.25 6.76
C ARG A 180 -1.52 -2.66 5.73
N LEU A 181 -1.55 -3.90 5.23
CA LEU A 181 -0.69 -4.35 4.14
C LEU A 181 -1.34 -4.03 2.79
N SER A 182 -0.57 -3.49 1.84
CA SER A 182 -1.12 -3.07 0.53
C SER A 182 -1.68 -4.20 -0.33
N ILE A 183 -1.12 -5.41 -0.19
CA ILE A 183 -1.55 -6.61 -0.91
C ILE A 183 -2.90 -7.15 -0.41
N VAL A 184 -3.32 -6.78 0.80
CA VAL A 184 -4.54 -7.28 1.43
C VAL A 184 -5.74 -6.47 0.92
N ARG A 185 -6.69 -7.20 0.33
CA ARG A 185 -7.98 -6.66 -0.13
C ARG A 185 -9.00 -6.68 1.00
N TRP A 186 -9.30 -7.86 1.55
CA TRP A 186 -10.29 -8.06 2.62
C TRP A 186 -9.79 -9.05 3.67
N ILE A 187 -10.31 -8.96 4.89
CA ILE A 187 -10.11 -9.94 5.95
C ILE A 187 -11.46 -10.35 6.50
N GLU A 188 -11.84 -11.61 6.29
CA GLU A 188 -13.06 -12.23 6.82
C GLU A 188 -12.76 -13.06 8.06
#